data_AF-A0A6L5R2B6-F1
#
_entry.id   AF-A0A6L5R2B6-F1
#
_cell.length_a   1.000
_cell.length_b   1.000
_cell.length_c   1.000
_cell.angle_alpha   90.00
_cell.angle_beta   90.00
_cell.angle_gamma   90.00
#
_symmetry.space_group_name_H-M   'P 1'
#
loop_
_entity.id
_entity.type
_entity.pdbx_description
1 polymer ?
#
loop_
_entity_poly.entity_id
_entity_poly.type
_entity_poly.pdbx_seq_one_letter_code
_entity_poly.pdbx_strand_id
1 'polypeptide(L)'
;MPKTATDRDARRAARRAVKDAERAEKQARKLASSLPEPAKSRVKAAASAEKRRIVIVKREADRVPYATRRAAKRSSARLERVAVRYGSAGGRASSADASRKGGAAKSIERQRKQVKRPSNMAIVSGFRTLFATISTPTDQERARKTAKERLRRMERGS
;
A
#
# COMPACT_ATOMS: atom_id res chain seq x y z
N MET A 1 16.77 12.37 43.90
CA MET A 1 17.55 12.23 42.65
C MET A 1 16.86 13.02 41.54
N PRO A 2 17.40 14.17 41.10
CA PRO A 2 16.83 14.92 39.98
C PRO A 2 16.96 14.12 38.68
N LYS A 3 15.86 14.00 37.93
CA LYS A 3 15.86 13.35 36.60
C LYS A 3 16.79 14.13 35.67
N THR A 4 17.92 13.52 35.32
CA THR A 4 18.93 14.07 34.41
C THR A 4 18.28 14.37 33.06
N ALA A 5 18.78 15.37 32.33
CA ALA A 5 18.28 15.72 31.00
C ALA A 5 18.27 14.50 30.05
N THR A 6 19.23 13.60 30.22
CA THR A 6 19.38 12.33 29.50
C THR A 6 18.16 11.40 29.64
N ASP A 7 17.53 11.32 30.82
CA ASP A 7 16.34 10.50 31.05
C ASP A 7 15.10 11.03 30.34
N ARG A 8 14.96 12.36 30.28
CA ARG A 8 13.83 12.99 29.57
C ARG A 8 13.93 12.76 28.07
N ASP A 9 15.14 12.87 27.52
CA ASP A 9 15.37 12.62 26.10
C ASP A 9 15.23 11.15 25.74
N ALA A 10 15.66 10.23 26.60
CA ALA A 10 15.42 8.80 26.42
C ALA A 10 13.91 8.47 26.35
N ARG A 11 13.10 9.04 27.25
CA ARG A 11 11.63 8.88 27.24
C ARG A 11 11.00 9.49 26.00
N ARG A 12 11.41 10.69 25.60
CA ARG A 12 10.94 11.33 24.36
C ARG A 12 11.28 10.48 23.14
N ALA A 13 12.50 9.96 23.05
CA ALA A 13 12.93 9.09 21.97
C ALA A 13 12.17 7.75 21.94
N ALA A 14 11.88 7.17 23.11
CA ALA A 14 11.06 5.96 23.23
C ALA A 14 9.63 6.20 22.73
N ARG A 15 8.99 7.27 23.20
CA ARG A 15 7.63 7.66 22.77
C ARG A 15 7.56 7.95 21.26
N ARG A 16 8.57 8.62 20.70
CA ARG A 16 8.69 8.84 19.24
C ARG A 16 8.79 7.52 18.48
N ALA A 17 9.63 6.60 18.94
CA ALA A 17 9.78 5.28 18.31
C ALA A 17 8.48 4.45 18.35
N VAL A 18 7.73 4.50 19.47
CA VAL A 18 6.42 3.84 19.58
C VAL A 18 5.43 4.44 18.58
N LYS A 19 5.34 5.78 18.47
CA LYS A 19 4.48 6.44 17.48
C LYS A 19 4.84 6.07 16.05
N ASP A 20 6.13 5.94 15.74
CA ASP A 20 6.57 5.52 14.40
C ASP A 20 6.22 4.07 14.10
N ALA A 21 6.30 3.18 15.10
CA ALA A 21 5.84 1.80 14.98
C ALA A 21 4.31 1.72 14.77
N GLU A 22 3.51 2.51 15.50
CA GLU A 22 2.05 2.61 15.28
C GLU A 22 1.72 3.11 13.87
N ARG A 23 2.46 4.11 13.36
CA ARG A 23 2.29 4.59 11.98
C ARG A 23 2.64 3.50 10.96
N ALA A 24 3.71 2.75 11.19
CA ALA A 24 4.09 1.63 10.34
C ALA A 24 3.02 0.52 10.33
N GLU A 25 2.43 0.19 11.48
CA GLU A 25 1.31 -0.77 11.59
C GLU A 25 0.11 -0.32 10.76
N LYS A 26 -0.27 0.97 10.88
CA LYS A 26 -1.39 1.53 10.12
C LYS A 26 -1.14 1.47 8.62
N GLN A 27 0.08 1.75 8.18
CA GLN A 27 0.45 1.65 6.76
C GLN A 27 0.48 0.19 6.28
N ALA A 28 0.98 -0.75 7.10
CA ALA A 28 0.99 -2.17 6.77
C ALA A 28 -0.43 -2.73 6.60
N ARG A 29 -1.38 -2.32 7.44
CA ARG A 29 -2.80 -2.67 7.27
C ARG A 29 -3.40 -2.11 5.99
N LYS A 30 -3.09 -0.85 5.67
CA LYS A 30 -3.52 -0.22 4.41
C LYS A 30 -2.91 -0.88 3.17
N LEU A 31 -1.66 -1.35 3.28
CA LEU A 31 -1.00 -2.15 2.25
C LEU A 31 -1.72 -3.49 2.08
N ALA A 32 -2.01 -4.21 3.16
CA ALA A 32 -2.74 -5.49 3.11
C ALA A 32 -4.08 -5.37 2.37
N SER A 33 -4.83 -4.30 2.61
CA SER A 33 -6.10 -4.05 1.90
C SER A 33 -5.96 -3.84 0.40
N SER A 34 -4.75 -3.54 -0.09
CA SER A 34 -4.47 -3.31 -1.52
C SER A 34 -3.84 -4.53 -2.19
N LEU A 35 -3.59 -5.63 -1.45
CA LEU A 35 -2.95 -6.84 -1.96
C LEU A 35 -4.00 -7.93 -2.26
N PRO A 36 -3.74 -8.81 -3.25
CA PRO A 36 -4.55 -10.01 -3.46
C PRO A 36 -4.28 -11.07 -2.38
N GLU A 37 -5.18 -12.05 -2.26
CA GLU A 37 -4.90 -13.26 -1.47
C GLU A 37 -3.85 -14.13 -2.19
N PRO A 38 -2.99 -14.88 -1.46
CA PRO A 38 -2.91 -15.04 0.00
C PRO A 38 -2.03 -13.99 0.71
N ALA A 39 -1.49 -13.00 -0.02
CA ALA A 39 -0.59 -12.00 0.56
C ALA A 39 -1.31 -11.09 1.57
N LYS A 40 -2.55 -10.72 1.28
CA LYS A 40 -3.40 -9.92 2.17
C LYS A 40 -3.55 -10.53 3.57
N SER A 41 -3.96 -11.79 3.68
CA SER A 41 -4.12 -12.48 4.97
C SER A 41 -2.82 -12.56 5.76
N ARG A 42 -1.69 -12.86 5.10
CA ARG A 42 -0.35 -12.91 5.73
C ARG A 42 0.10 -11.55 6.27
N VAL A 43 -0.02 -10.48 5.48
CA VAL A 43 0.35 -9.12 5.93
C VAL A 43 -0.58 -8.65 7.05
N LYS A 44 -1.89 -8.96 6.97
CA LYS A 44 -2.87 -8.63 8.01
C LYS A 44 -2.57 -9.33 9.34
N ALA A 45 -2.21 -10.62 9.30
CA ALA A 45 -1.83 -11.40 10.48
C ALA A 45 -0.53 -10.88 11.11
N ALA A 46 0.48 -10.58 10.30
CA ALA A 46 1.73 -9.98 10.79
C ALA A 46 1.49 -8.60 11.43
N ALA A 47 0.66 -7.76 10.80
CA ALA A 47 0.30 -6.46 11.34
C ALA A 47 -0.47 -6.56 12.66
N SER A 48 -1.39 -7.51 12.81
CA SER A 48 -2.14 -7.71 14.06
C SER A 48 -1.25 -8.23 15.19
N ALA A 49 -0.31 -9.14 14.91
CA ALA A 49 0.65 -9.64 15.87
C ALA A 49 1.59 -8.52 16.38
N GLU A 50 2.11 -7.69 15.48
CA GLU A 50 2.97 -6.57 15.87
C GLU A 50 2.18 -5.45 16.56
N LYS A 51 0.90 -5.23 16.22
CA LYS A 51 0.03 -4.31 16.97
C LYS A 51 -0.03 -4.66 18.45
N ARG A 52 -0.22 -5.95 18.78
CA ARG A 52 -0.25 -6.42 20.18
C ARG A 52 1.07 -6.13 20.89
N ARG A 53 2.21 -6.38 20.23
CA ARG A 53 3.54 -6.08 20.77
C ARG A 53 3.76 -4.59 21.00
N ILE A 54 3.37 -3.73 20.05
CA ILE A 54 3.49 -2.28 20.18
C ILE A 54 2.66 -1.74 21.35
N VAL A 55 1.44 -2.28 21.58
CA VAL A 55 0.58 -1.89 22.70
C VAL A 55 1.23 -2.22 24.05
N ILE A 56 1.85 -3.39 24.18
CA ILE A 56 2.58 -3.78 25.41
C ILE A 56 3.77 -2.84 25.62
N VAL A 57 4.60 -2.66 24.59
CA VAL A 57 5.78 -1.78 24.62
C VAL A 57 5.39 -0.33 24.96
N LYS A 58 4.25 0.15 24.47
CA LYS A 58 3.73 1.49 24.79
C LYS A 58 3.45 1.69 26.28
N ARG A 59 2.93 0.66 26.96
CA ARG A 59 2.67 0.69 28.41
C ARG A 59 3.95 0.73 29.23
N GLU A 60 5.03 0.14 28.70
CA GLU A 60 6.35 0.08 29.36
C GLU A 60 7.24 1.31 29.09
N ALA A 61 6.82 2.21 28.20
CA ALA A 61 7.64 3.32 27.70
C ALA A 61 8.18 4.27 28.79
N ASP A 62 7.43 4.44 29.87
CA ASP A 62 7.81 5.32 30.98
C ASP A 62 8.68 4.63 32.03
N ARG A 63 8.61 3.29 32.12
CA ARG A 63 9.39 2.46 33.06
C ARG A 63 10.75 2.09 32.49
N VAL A 64 10.81 1.71 31.20
CA VAL A 64 12.01 1.15 30.56
C VAL A 64 12.22 1.79 29.17
N PRO A 65 12.64 3.07 29.10
CA PRO A 65 12.64 3.84 27.84
C PRO A 65 13.60 3.26 26.78
N TYR A 66 14.78 2.79 27.19
CA TYR A 66 15.76 2.21 26.27
C TYR A 66 15.29 0.89 25.64
N ALA A 67 14.78 -0.03 26.47
CA ALA A 67 14.22 -1.30 26.01
C ALA A 67 13.01 -1.06 25.09
N THR A 68 12.13 -0.13 25.48
CA THR A 68 10.97 0.29 24.69
C THR A 68 11.38 0.80 23.32
N ARG A 69 12.36 1.70 23.25
CA ARG A 69 12.87 2.24 21.98
C ARG A 69 13.38 1.12 21.07
N ARG A 70 14.12 0.15 21.64
CA ARG A 70 14.67 -0.98 20.89
C ARG A 70 13.57 -1.91 20.39
N ALA A 71 12.59 -2.23 21.23
CA ALA A 71 11.46 -3.08 20.87
C ALA A 71 10.58 -2.44 19.78
N ALA A 72 10.23 -1.15 19.93
CA ALA A 72 9.43 -0.42 18.94
C ALA A 72 10.12 -0.36 17.57
N LYS A 73 11.44 -0.10 17.53
CA LYS A 73 12.23 -0.14 16.28
C LYS A 73 12.25 -1.52 15.63
N ARG A 74 12.32 -2.59 16.43
CA ARG A 74 12.25 -3.97 15.91
C ARG A 74 10.88 -4.26 15.29
N SER A 75 9.79 -3.87 15.95
CA SER A 75 8.45 -4.02 15.41
C SER A 75 8.26 -3.24 14.10
N SER A 76 8.72 -1.98 14.03
CA SER A 76 8.66 -1.22 12.78
C SER A 76 9.46 -1.87 11.65
N ALA A 77 10.65 -2.39 11.94
CA ALA A 77 11.49 -3.06 10.96
C ALA A 77 10.88 -4.39 10.48
N ARG A 78 10.23 -5.16 11.38
CA ARG A 78 9.51 -6.39 11.00
C ARG A 78 8.35 -6.09 10.06
N LEU A 79 7.57 -5.05 10.35
CA LEU A 79 6.48 -4.60 9.49
C LEU A 79 6.98 -4.17 8.11
N GLU A 80 8.10 -3.45 8.06
CA GLU A 80 8.74 -3.06 6.80
C GLU A 80 9.22 -4.28 6.00
N ARG A 81 9.88 -5.26 6.63
CA ARG A 81 10.31 -6.49 5.93
C ARG A 81 9.14 -7.28 5.35
N VAL A 82 8.04 -7.38 6.10
CA VAL A 82 6.81 -8.03 5.62
C VAL A 82 6.23 -7.25 4.44
N ALA A 83 6.17 -5.93 4.54
CA ALA A 83 5.71 -5.08 3.47
C ALA A 83 6.59 -5.14 2.22
N VAL A 84 7.92 -5.22 2.36
CA VAL A 84 8.84 -5.43 1.23
C VAL A 84 8.59 -6.79 0.57
N ARG A 85 8.54 -7.85 1.36
CA ARG A 85 8.35 -9.23 0.87
C ARG A 85 7.06 -9.41 0.07
N TYR A 86 5.97 -8.75 0.49
CA TYR A 86 4.65 -8.94 -0.14
C TYR A 86 4.17 -7.73 -0.96
N GLY A 87 4.84 -6.58 -0.88
CA GLY A 87 4.43 -5.32 -1.49
C GLY A 87 5.17 -4.95 -2.77
N SER A 88 6.22 -5.68 -3.17
CA SER A 88 6.78 -5.52 -4.53
C SER A 88 5.98 -6.37 -5.52
N ALA A 89 5.41 -5.74 -6.55
CA ALA A 89 4.85 -6.45 -7.69
C ALA A 89 5.95 -7.34 -8.31
N GLY A 90 5.82 -8.66 -8.15
CA GLY A 90 6.75 -9.65 -8.72
C GLY A 90 7.82 -10.22 -7.78
N GLY A 91 7.74 -10.02 -6.46
CA GLY A 91 8.56 -10.78 -5.49
C GLY A 91 10.08 -10.56 -5.57
N ARG A 92 10.54 -9.54 -6.30
CA ARG A 92 11.98 -9.24 -6.49
C ARG A 92 12.64 -8.55 -5.31
N ALA A 93 11.87 -8.05 -4.34
CA ALA A 93 12.42 -7.32 -3.20
C ALA A 93 12.70 -8.24 -2.01
N SER A 94 13.92 -8.20 -1.50
CA SER A 94 14.36 -8.99 -0.35
C SER A 94 14.11 -8.21 0.94
N SER A 95 13.97 -8.91 2.06
CA SER A 95 13.97 -8.26 3.39
C SER A 95 15.25 -7.44 3.67
N ALA A 96 16.30 -7.63 2.85
CA ALA A 96 17.51 -6.81 2.85
C ALA A 96 17.29 -5.38 2.33
N ASP A 97 16.25 -5.14 1.50
CA ASP A 97 15.88 -3.83 0.95
C ASP A 97 15.07 -2.97 1.93
N ALA A 98 14.73 -3.53 3.09
CA ALA A 98 14.13 -2.77 4.17
C ALA A 98 15.10 -1.68 4.65
N SER A 99 14.59 -0.47 4.87
CA SER A 99 15.39 0.69 5.25
C SER A 99 16.17 0.43 6.55
N ARG A 100 17.51 0.48 6.45
CA ARG A 100 18.41 0.38 7.62
C ARG A 100 18.42 1.65 8.47
N LYS A 101 18.04 2.80 7.91
CA LYS A 101 18.10 4.13 8.55
C LYS A 101 16.78 4.57 9.20
N GLY A 102 15.80 3.67 9.32
CA GLY A 102 14.47 4.00 9.81
C GLY A 102 13.56 4.57 8.71
N GLY A 103 12.34 4.96 9.08
CA GLY A 103 11.35 5.44 8.12
C GLY A 103 10.42 4.38 7.53
N ALA A 104 10.31 3.21 8.19
CA ALA A 104 9.42 2.10 7.83
C ALA A 104 8.03 2.53 7.35
N ALA A 105 7.38 3.47 8.04
CA ALA A 105 6.05 3.93 7.63
C ALA A 105 6.04 4.57 6.22
N LYS A 106 7.06 5.36 5.87
CA LYS A 106 7.17 5.99 4.55
C LYS A 106 7.52 4.97 3.46
N SER A 107 8.36 3.99 3.75
CA SER A 107 8.68 2.93 2.79
C SER A 107 7.48 2.04 2.50
N ILE A 108 6.74 1.63 3.54
CA ILE A 108 5.47 0.88 3.39
C ILE A 108 4.45 1.71 2.58
N GLU A 109 4.37 3.02 2.80
CA GLU A 109 3.49 3.88 2.00
C GLU A 109 3.90 3.93 0.52
N ARG A 110 5.21 4.06 0.22
CA ARG A 110 5.73 4.02 -1.15
C ARG A 110 5.39 2.69 -1.82
N GLN A 111 5.55 1.57 -1.13
CA GLN A 111 5.16 0.25 -1.63
C GLN A 111 3.66 0.17 -1.90
N ARG A 112 2.82 0.67 -0.99
CA ARG A 112 1.37 0.74 -1.24
C ARG A 112 1.03 1.53 -2.51
N LYS A 113 1.70 2.66 -2.75
CA LYS A 113 1.52 3.43 -3.98
C LYS A 113 1.99 2.64 -5.21
N GLN A 114 3.10 1.90 -5.09
CA GLN A 114 3.58 1.02 -6.16
C GLN A 114 2.61 -0.13 -6.46
N VAL A 115 2.00 -0.77 -5.45
CA VAL A 115 0.98 -1.81 -5.64
C VAL A 115 -0.27 -1.27 -6.31
N LYS A 116 -0.68 -0.04 -5.97
CA LYS A 116 -1.88 0.60 -6.54
C LYS A 116 -1.72 1.09 -7.99
N ARG A 117 -0.50 1.41 -8.42
CA ARG A 117 -0.24 1.93 -9.78
C ARG A 117 -0.60 0.93 -10.89
N PRO A 118 -0.14 -0.34 -10.87
CA PRO A 118 -0.49 -1.31 -11.90
C PRO A 118 -1.95 -1.72 -11.85
N SER A 119 -2.59 -1.78 -10.66
CA SER A 119 -4.04 -2.03 -10.59
C SER A 119 -4.85 -0.91 -11.24
N ASN A 120 -4.45 0.35 -11.03
CA ASN A 120 -5.11 1.49 -11.69
C ASN A 120 -4.83 1.52 -13.19
N MET A 121 -3.61 1.19 -13.65
CA MET A 121 -3.33 1.10 -15.08
C MET A 121 -4.05 -0.05 -15.75
N ALA A 122 -4.15 -1.23 -15.12
CA ALA A 122 -4.88 -2.37 -15.67
C ALA A 122 -6.38 -2.07 -15.79
N ILE A 123 -6.96 -1.35 -14.82
CA ILE A 123 -8.34 -0.89 -14.89
C ILE A 123 -8.50 0.15 -15.99
N VAL A 124 -7.64 1.17 -16.05
CA VAL A 124 -7.72 2.23 -17.07
C VAL A 124 -7.46 1.69 -18.49
N SER A 125 -6.52 0.76 -18.65
CA SER A 125 -6.25 0.10 -19.93
C SER A 125 -7.40 -0.80 -20.32
N GLY A 126 -7.95 -1.57 -19.38
CA GLY A 126 -9.13 -2.42 -19.60
C GLY A 126 -10.37 -1.62 -20.02
N PHE A 127 -10.61 -0.48 -19.38
CA PHE A 127 -11.65 0.47 -19.80
C PHE A 127 -11.36 1.07 -21.17
N ARG A 128 -10.11 1.50 -21.45
CA ARG A 128 -9.74 2.02 -22.77
C ARG A 128 -9.86 0.96 -23.87
N THR A 129 -9.47 -0.29 -23.62
CA THR A 129 -9.65 -1.38 -24.60
C THR A 129 -11.11 -1.71 -24.77
N LEU A 130 -11.92 -1.77 -23.71
CA LEU A 130 -13.38 -1.97 -23.83
C LEU A 130 -14.04 -0.84 -24.61
N PHE A 131 -13.71 0.41 -24.32
CA PHE A 131 -14.19 1.56 -25.10
C PHE A 131 -13.68 1.51 -26.54
N ALA A 132 -12.43 1.15 -26.79
CA ALA A 132 -11.88 1.03 -28.14
C ALA A 132 -12.47 -0.15 -28.93
N THR A 133 -12.87 -1.24 -28.27
CA THR A 133 -13.60 -2.36 -28.90
C THR A 133 -15.07 -2.06 -29.11
N ILE A 134 -15.68 -1.21 -28.28
CA ILE A 134 -17.05 -0.70 -28.48
C ILE A 134 -17.06 0.42 -29.55
N SER A 135 -15.96 1.17 -29.66
CA SER A 135 -15.75 2.21 -30.67
C SER A 135 -14.71 1.76 -31.71
N THR A 136 -14.96 0.63 -32.37
CA THR A 136 -14.27 0.33 -33.63
C THR A 136 -14.66 1.41 -34.64
N PRO A 137 -13.72 2.24 -35.15
CA PRO A 137 -14.04 3.32 -36.10
C PRO A 137 -14.65 2.77 -37.40
N THR A 138 -14.43 1.49 -37.70
CA THR A 138 -15.02 0.76 -38.82
C THR A 138 -16.53 0.55 -38.70
N ASP A 139 -17.10 0.42 -37.50
CA ASP A 139 -18.55 0.19 -37.34
C ASP A 139 -19.36 1.47 -37.40
N GLN A 140 -18.82 2.59 -36.91
CA GLN A 140 -19.50 3.89 -37.04
C GLN A 140 -19.55 4.37 -38.49
N GLU A 141 -18.49 4.13 -39.28
CA GLU A 141 -18.49 4.44 -40.71
C GLU A 141 -19.42 3.52 -41.51
N ARG A 142 -19.48 2.23 -41.18
CA ARG A 142 -20.42 1.27 -41.80
C ARG A 142 -21.87 1.57 -41.43
N ALA A 143 -22.17 1.93 -40.18
CA ALA A 143 -23.50 2.35 -39.75
C ALA A 143 -23.97 3.63 -40.46
N ARG A 144 -23.07 4.61 -40.65
CA ARG A 144 -23.37 5.84 -41.41
C ARG A 144 -23.58 5.56 -42.91
N LYS A 145 -22.79 4.67 -43.51
CA LYS A 145 -22.96 4.28 -44.92
C LYS A 145 -24.26 3.51 -45.15
N THR A 146 -24.55 2.52 -44.33
CA THR A 146 -25.79 1.72 -44.39
C THR A 146 -27.04 2.56 -44.12
N ALA A 147 -26.99 3.53 -43.20
CA ALA A 147 -28.09 4.48 -42.98
C ALA A 147 -28.33 5.38 -44.21
N LYS A 148 -27.27 5.91 -44.84
CA LYS A 148 -27.40 6.70 -46.09
C LYS A 148 -27.90 5.88 -47.27
N GLU A 149 -27.49 4.62 -47.38
CA GLU A 149 -27.97 3.70 -48.43
C GLU A 149 -29.44 3.34 -48.26
N ARG A 150 -29.91 3.10 -47.02
CA ARG A 150 -31.33 2.85 -46.73
C ARG A 150 -32.20 4.06 -47.06
N LEU A 151 -31.74 5.27 -46.72
CA LEU A 151 -32.46 6.51 -47.03
C LEU A 151 -32.58 6.72 -48.55
N ARG A 152 -31.49 6.49 -49.30
CA ARG A 152 -31.49 6.57 -50.77
C ARG A 152 -32.34 5.52 -51.46
N ARG A 153 -32.54 4.34 -50.86
CA ARG A 153 -33.45 3.32 -51.39
C ARG A 153 -34.92 3.66 -51.14
N MET A 154 -35.23 4.33 -50.04
CA MET A 154 -36.60 4.84 -49.79
C MET A 154 -36.97 5.97 -50.75
N GLU A 155 -36.05 6.89 -51.06
CA GLU A 155 -36.29 7.99 -52.02
C GLU A 155 -36.42 7.55 -53.49
N ARG A 156 -35.96 6.34 -53.85
CA ARG A 156 -36.08 5.79 -55.22
C ARG A 156 -37.23 4.79 -55.39
N GLY A 157 -37.95 4.49 -54.31
CA GLY A 157 -39.09 3.57 -54.29
C GLY A 157 -40.44 4.26 -54.06
N SER A 158 -40.49 5.59 -54.16
CA SER A 158 -41.71 6.40 -54.20
C SER A 158 -41.88 7.00 -55.59
#